data_AF-A0A8X6L6W4-F1
#
_entry.id   AF-A0A8X6L6W4-F1
#
_cell.length_a   1.000
_cell.length_b   1.000
_cell.length_c   1.000
_cell.angle_alpha   90.00
_cell.angle_beta   90.00
_cell.angle_gamma   90.00
#
_symmetry.space_group_name_H-M   'P 1'
#
loop_
_entity.id
_entity.type
_entity.pdbx_description
1 polymer ?
#
loop_
_entity_poly.entity_id
_entity_poly.type
_entity_poly.pdbx_seq_one_letter_code
_entity_poly.pdbx_strand_id
1 'polypeptide(L)' 'MVGLIILYDHVHPVGAFAKSAHIDVKGSIKVLKDQPPNVVEGLLNALRYTTRHLNDESTPKHIKSLLA' A
#
# COMPACT_ATOMS: atom_id res chain seq x y z
N MET A 1 -7.54 8.28 2.28
CA MET A 1 -7.27 6.85 2.02
C MET A 1 -5.82 6.48 2.32
N VAL A 2 -4.82 6.96 1.56
CA VAL A 2 -3.40 6.56 1.70
C VAL A 2 -2.83 6.73 3.12
N GLY A 3 -3.06 7.88 3.77
CA GLY A 3 -2.59 8.10 5.14
C GLY A 3 -3.12 7.08 6.15
N LEU A 4 -4.37 6.62 6.00
CA LEU A 4 -4.94 5.58 6.87
C LEU A 4 -4.32 4.21 6.62
N ILE A 5 -4.00 3.88 5.37
CA ILE A 5 -3.29 2.64 5.03
C ILE A 5 -1.91 2.63 5.71
N ILE A 6 -1.17 3.74 5.62
CA ILE A 6 0.15 3.89 6.26
C ILE A 6 0.03 3.77 7.78
N LEU A 7 -0.93 4.46 8.41
CA LEU A 7 -1.14 4.38 9.85
C LEU A 7 -1.51 2.95 10.30
N TYR A 8 -2.45 2.31 9.60
CA TYR A 8 -2.83 0.94 9.89
C TYR A 8 -1.65 -0.01 9.76
N ASP A 9 -0.83 0.17 8.72
CA ASP A 9 0.36 -0.65 8.51
C ASP A 9 1.38 -0.53 9.65
N HIS A 10 1.42 0.58 10.39
CA HIS A 10 2.28 0.73 11.56
C HIS A 10 1.67 0.20 12.85
N VAL A 11 0.35 0.34 13.02
CA VAL A 11 -0.35 0.04 14.27
C VAL A 11 -0.79 -1.43 14.33
N HIS A 12 -1.20 -2.02 13.21
CA HIS A 12 -1.71 -3.37 13.17
C HIS A 12 -0.56 -4.40 13.16
N PRO A 13 -0.59 -5.46 14.01
CA PRO A 13 0.53 -6.38 14.17
C PRO A 13 0.99 -7.10 12.90
N VAL A 14 0.07 -7.39 11.97
CA VAL A 14 0.38 -8.05 10.68
C VAL A 14 0.52 -7.06 9.51
N GLY A 15 0.33 -5.76 9.75
CA GLY A 15 0.37 -4.73 8.72
C GLY A 15 -0.86 -4.68 7.81
N ALA A 16 -0.82 -3.75 6.86
CA ALA A 16 -1.87 -3.51 5.86
C ALA A 16 -1.79 -4.45 4.66
N PHE A 17 -0.64 -5.10 4.45
CA PHE A 17 -0.35 -5.90 3.25
C PHE A 17 -0.57 -7.41 3.43
N ALA A 18 -0.86 -7.86 4.64
CA ALA A 18 -1.19 -9.26 4.93
C ALA A 18 -2.49 -9.68 4.24
N LYS A 19 -2.58 -10.93 3.79
CA LYS A 19 -3.81 -11.49 3.18
C LYS A 19 -5.03 -11.43 4.10
N SER A 20 -4.81 -11.45 5.41
CA SER A 20 -5.85 -11.37 6.44
C SER A 20 -6.18 -9.93 6.85
N ALA A 21 -5.53 -8.92 6.28
CA ALA A 21 -5.83 -7.53 6.60
C ALA A 21 -7.23 -7.15 6.09
N HIS A 22 -7.97 -6.39 6.89
CA HIS A 22 -9.31 -5.91 6.53
C HIS A 22 -9.30 -4.68 5.59
N ILE A 23 -8.17 -4.40 4.95
CA ILE A 23 -7.98 -3.25 4.05
C ILE A 23 -7.73 -3.76 2.64
N ASP A 24 -8.52 -3.28 1.68
CA ASP A 24 -8.26 -3.52 0.26
C ASP A 24 -7.20 -2.55 -0.28
N VAL A 25 -5.94 -2.85 0.04
CA VAL A 25 -4.78 -2.08 -0.46
C VAL A 25 -4.65 -2.21 -1.98
N LYS A 26 -5.00 -3.36 -2.55
CA LYS A 26 -4.94 -3.60 -4.00
C LYS A 26 -5.91 -2.69 -4.75
N GLY A 27 -7.17 -2.64 -4.32
CA GLY A 27 -8.19 -1.74 -4.87
C GLY A 27 -7.77 -0.28 -4.72
N SER A 28 -7.22 0.08 -3.55
CA SER A 28 -6.71 1.43 -3.28
C SER A 28 -5.60 1.85 -4.25
N ILE A 29 -4.62 0.98 -4.53
CA ILE A 29 -3.54 1.24 -5.49
C ILE A 29 -4.09 1.37 -6.92
N LYS A 30 -5.08 0.55 -7.29
CA LYS A 30 -5.72 0.66 -8.62
C LYS A 30 -6.41 2.01 -8.80
N VAL A 31 -7.20 2.44 -7.82
CA VAL A 31 -7.86 3.75 -7.84
C VAL A 31 -6.84 4.88 -7.99
N LEU A 32 -5.69 4.79 -7.32
CA LEU A 32 -4.61 5.76 -7.48
C LEU A 32 -4.01 5.74 -8.89
N LYS A 33 -3.79 4.56 -9.49
CA LYS A 33 -3.25 4.43 -10.85
C LYS A 33 -4.21 4.91 -11.94
N ASP A 34 -5.51 4.95 -11.66
CA ASP A 34 -6.53 5.48 -12.58
C ASP A 34 -6.57 7.02 -12.60
N GLN A 35 -5.85 7.69 -11.69
CA GLN A 35 -5.75 9.15 -11.64
C GLN A 35 -4.56 9.69 -12.45
N PRO A 36 -4.56 10.99 -12.81
CA PRO A 36 -3.44 11.63 -13.49
C PRO A 36 -2.10 11.43 -12.73
N PRO A 37 -1.04 10.94 -13.40
CA PRO A 37 0.21 10.54 -12.73
C PRO A 37 0.87 11.65 -11.90
N ASN A 38 0.80 12.88 -12.42
CA ASN A 38 1.36 14.09 -11.79
C ASN A 38 0.75 14.42 -10.42
N VAL A 39 -0.45 13.89 -10.11
CA VAL A 39 -1.13 14.14 -8.84
C VAL A 39 -0.88 13.01 -7.83
N VAL A 40 -0.69 11.78 -8.31
CA VAL A 40 -0.65 10.58 -7.46
C VAL A 40 0.74 10.01 -7.20
N GLU A 41 1.76 10.46 -7.92
CA GLU A 41 3.13 9.94 -7.76
C GLU A 41 3.64 10.09 -6.32
N GLY A 42 3.39 11.24 -5.67
CA GLY A 42 3.73 11.45 -4.26
C GLY A 42 3.00 10.49 -3.31
N LEU A 43 1.75 10.15 -3.61
CA LEU A 43 0.96 9.20 -2.82
C LEU A 43 1.43 7.75 -3.00
N LEU A 44 1.82 7.37 -4.23
CA LEU A 44 2.41 6.07 -4.52
C LEU A 44 3.79 5.94 -3.86
N ASN A 45 4.60 7.01 -3.86
CA ASN A 45 5.88 7.04 -3.17
C ASN A 45 5.73 6.97 -1.64
N ALA A 46 4.70 7.61 -1.07
CA ALA A 46 4.38 7.45 0.35
C ALA A 46 4.07 5.98 0.70
N LEU A 47 3.34 5.26 -0.17
CA LEU A 47 3.12 3.82 -0.02
C LEU A 47 4.39 2.99 -0.21
N ARG A 48 5.34 3.41 -1.04
CA ARG A 48 6.61 2.68 -1.29
C ARG A 48 7.59 2.82 -0.13
N TYR A 49 7.71 4.03 0.42
CA TYR A 49 8.83 4.38 1.30
C TYR A 49 8.44 4.56 2.76
N THR A 50 7.17 4.82 3.05
CA THR A 50 6.72 5.08 4.43
C THR A 50 6.07 3.86 5.06
N THR A 51 5.60 2.87 4.30
CA THR A 51 4.99 1.66 4.88
C THR A 51 6.04 0.73 5.50
N ARG A 52 5.66 0.06 6.58
CA ARG A 52 6.49 -0.86 7.35
C ARG A 52 6.56 -2.26 6.73
N HIS A 53 5.44 -2.83 6.32
CA HIS A 53 5.36 -4.26 5.95
C HIS A 53 5.38 -4.53 4.43
N LEU A 54 5.50 -3.51 3.58
CA LEU A 54 5.48 -3.69 2.12
C LEU A 54 6.57 -4.67 1.64
N ASN A 55 7.75 -4.64 2.27
CA ASN A 55 8.89 -5.43 1.84
C ASN A 55 8.96 -6.82 2.47
N ASP A 56 8.10 -7.14 3.42
CA ASP A 56 8.07 -8.42 4.13
C ASP A 56 7.86 -9.61 3.20
N GLU A 57 8.41 -10.77 3.54
CA GLU A 57 8.21 -12.01 2.77
C GLU A 57 6.75 -12.46 2.74
N SER A 58 5.97 -12.11 3.77
CA SER A 58 4.54 -12.38 3.88
C SER A 58 3.71 -11.55 2.89
N THR A 59 4.24 -10.43 2.41
CA THR A 59 3.52 -9.53 1.50
C THR A 59 3.41 -10.14 0.10
N PRO A 60 2.19 -10.27 -0.46
CA PRO A 60 1.97 -10.89 -1.76
C PRO A 60 2.78 -10.22 -2.89
N LYS A 61 3.53 -11.02 -3.66
CA LYS A 61 4.37 -10.55 -4.77
C LYS A 61 3.64 -9.63 -5.76
N HIS A 62 2.38 -9.94 -6.06
CA HIS A 62 1.57 -9.12 -6.96
C HIS A 62 1.35 -7.69 -6.44
N ILE A 63 1.22 -7.49 -5.12
CA ILE A 63 1.08 -6.14 -4.55
C ILE A 63 2.40 -5.39 -4.63
N LYS A 64 3.54 -6.06 -4.39
CA LYS A 64 4.86 -5.48 -4.60
C LYS A 64 5.05 -5.01 -6.05
N SER A 65 4.65 -5.82 -7.03
CA SER A 65 4.71 -5.44 -8.45
C SER A 65 3.81 -4.26 -8.82
N LEU A 66 2.72 -4.02 -8.09
CA LEU A 66 1.88 -2.84 -8.33
C LEU A 66 2.54 -1.55 -7.86
N LEU A 67 3.46 -1.63 -6.90
CA LEU A 67 4.24 -0.51 -6.38
C LEU A 67 5.71 -0.56 -6.83
N ALA A 68 6.07 -1.48 -7.73
CA ALA A 68 7.38 -1.47 -8.39
C ALA A 68 7.54 -0.28 -9.34
#